data_AF-F6IQ12-F1
#
_entry.id   AF-F6IQ12-F1
#
_cell.length_a   1.000
_cell.length_b   1.000
_cell.length_c   1.000
_cell.angle_alpha   90.00
_cell.angle_beta   90.00
_cell.angle_gamma   90.00
#
_symmetry.space_group_name_H-M   'P 1'
#
loop_
_entity.id
_entity.type
_entity.pdbx_description
1 polymer ?
#
loop_
_entity_poly.entity_id
_entity_poly.type
_entity_poly.pdbx_seq_one_letter_code
_entity_poly.pdbx_strand_id
1 'polypeptide(L)' 'MKFNTLELTRVWAAVTGLVLAVCYFGALYLDTAPSPLLAMLVTAIGGFEMFLFGQDQWLKRRGKHG' A
#
# COMPACT_ATOMS: atom_id res chain seq x y z
N MET A 1 4.34 21.11 -7.44
CA MET A 1 5.15 20.17 -6.64
C MET A 1 6.03 19.38 -7.58
N LYS A 2 7.37 19.43 -7.44
CA LYS A 2 8.27 18.53 -8.18
C LYS A 2 8.37 17.25 -7.37
N PHE A 3 7.73 16.18 -7.83
CA PHE A 3 7.86 14.87 -7.19
C PHE A 3 9.29 14.37 -7.36
N ASN A 4 9.91 13.98 -6.25
CA ASN A 4 11.20 13.31 -6.30
C ASN A 4 11.00 11.88 -6.85
N THR A 5 11.99 11.31 -7.53
CA THR A 5 11.88 9.98 -8.16
C THR A 5 11.40 8.91 -7.17
N LEU A 6 11.87 8.98 -5.92
CA LEU A 6 11.45 8.08 -4.84
C LEU A 6 9.98 8.25 -4.44
N GLU A 7 9.45 9.48 -4.43
CA GLU A 7 8.04 9.74 -4.14
C GLU A 7 7.16 9.18 -5.25
N LEU A 8 7.57 9.38 -6.51
CA LEU A 8 6.86 8.85 -7.66
C LEU A 8 6.81 7.31 -7.63
N THR A 9 7.93 6.65 -7.32
CA THR A 9 7.98 5.19 -7.17
C THR A 9 7.05 4.70 -6.05
N ARG A 10 6.97 5.41 -4.92
CA ARG A 10 6.07 5.06 -3.82
C ARG A 10 4.60 5.20 -4.21
N VAL A 11 4.25 6.25 -4.95
CA VAL A 11 2.89 6.44 -5.48
C VAL A 11 2.53 5.30 -6.44
N TRP A 12 3.42 4.89 -7.33
CA TRP A 12 3.17 3.75 -8.22
C TRP A 12 3.02 2.42 -7.47
N ALA A 13 3.84 2.19 -6.44
CA ALA A 13 3.70 1.02 -5.58
C ALA A 13 2.33 0.99 -4.89
N ALA A 14 1.88 2.15 -4.40
CA ALA A 14 0.59 2.30 -3.75
C ALA A 14 -0.59 2.03 -4.69
N VAL A 15 -0.55 2.62 -5.88
CA VAL A 15 -1.55 2.36 -6.93
C VAL A 15 -1.61 0.87 -7.26
N THR A 16 -0.46 0.21 -7.36
CA THR A 16 -0.40 -1.24 -7.62
C THR A 16 -1.04 -2.05 -6.49
N GLY A 17 -0.75 -1.71 -5.22
CA GLY A 17 -1.39 -2.34 -4.07
C GLY A 17 -2.90 -2.18 -4.06
N LEU A 18 -3.39 -0.99 -4.42
CA LEU A 18 -4.82 -0.69 -4.48
C LEU A 18 -5.53 -1.48 -5.60
N VAL A 19 -4.91 -1.59 -6.78
CA VAL A 19 -5.43 -2.42 -7.88
C VAL A 19 -5.51 -3.88 -7.47
N LEU A 20 -4.46 -4.41 -6.83
CA LEU A 20 -4.45 -5.80 -6.35
C LEU A 20 -5.54 -6.04 -5.29
N ALA A 21 -5.75 -5.08 -4.38
CA ALA A 21 -6.82 -5.16 -3.39
C ALA A 21 -8.20 -5.21 -4.05
N VAL A 22 -8.45 -4.34 -5.05
CA VAL A 22 -9.69 -4.38 -5.83
C VAL A 22 -9.86 -5.72 -6.54
N CYS A 23 -8.81 -6.27 -7.14
CA CYS A 23 -8.85 -7.60 -7.75
C CYS A 23 -9.17 -8.71 -6.73
N TYR A 24 -8.61 -8.64 -5.51
CA TYR A 24 -8.89 -9.62 -4.45
C TYR A 24 -10.35 -9.57 -4.01
N PHE A 25 -10.85 -8.38 -3.71
CA PHE A 25 -12.25 -8.20 -3.31
C PHE A 25 -13.22 -8.49 -4.46
N GLY A 26 -12.83 -8.21 -5.71
CA GLY A 26 -13.57 -8.61 -6.91
C GLY A 26 -13.67 -10.13 -7.07
N ALA A 27 -12.57 -10.86 -6.82
CA ALA A 27 -12.56 -12.32 -6.83
C ALA A 27 -13.49 -12.90 -5.75
N LEU A 28 -13.48 -12.31 -4.54
CA LEU A 28 -14.39 -12.69 -3.47
C LEU A 28 -15.87 -12.38 -3.82
N TYR A 29 -16.14 -11.24 -4.45
CA TYR A 29 -17.49 -10.87 -4.86
C TYR A 29 -18.08 -11.81 -5.93
N LEU A 30 -17.23 -12.33 -6.81
CA LEU A 30 -17.61 -13.29 -7.85
C LEU A 30 -17.67 -14.74 -7.33
N ASP A 31 -17.52 -14.96 -6.02
CA ASP A 31 -17.45 -16.27 -5.37
C ASP A 31 -16.37 -17.20 -5.96
N THR A 32 -15.33 -16.59 -6.53
CA THR A 32 -14.17 -17.31 -7.04
C THR A 32 -13.15 -17.48 -5.93
N ALA A 33 -12.57 -18.68 -5.82
CA ALA A 33 -11.49 -18.93 -4.86
C ALA A 33 -10.28 -18.05 -5.22
N PRO A 34 -9.94 -17.02 -4.41
CA PRO A 34 -8.83 -16.15 -4.72
C PRO A 34 -7.53 -16.95 -4.65
N SER A 35 -6.63 -16.74 -5.62
CA SER A 35 -5.33 -17.38 -5.58
C SER A 35 -4.59 -16.98 -4.28
N PRO A 36 -3.97 -17.93 -3.55
CA PRO A 36 -3.15 -17.64 -2.37
C PRO A 36 -2.06 -16.60 -2.65
N LEU A 37 -1.51 -16.59 -3.86
CA LEU A 37 -0.51 -15.64 -4.31
C LEU A 37 -1.07 -14.21 -4.34
N LEU A 38 -2.33 -14.04 -4.74
CA LEU A 38 -2.98 -12.73 -4.83
C LEU A 38 -3.23 -12.14 -3.44
N ALA A 39 -3.70 -12.96 -2.50
CA ALA A 39 -3.84 -12.56 -1.09
C ALA A 39 -2.48 -12.16 -0.46
N MET A 40 -1.43 -12.94 -0.76
CA MET A 40 -0.07 -12.65 -0.29
C MET A 40 0.44 -11.31 -0.84
N LEU A 41 0.28 -11.04 -2.14
CA LEU A 41 0.73 -9.79 -2.77
C LEU A 41 0.00 -8.57 -2.20
N VAL A 42 -1.32 -8.65 -2.04
CA VAL A 42 -2.13 -7.58 -1.44
C VAL A 42 -1.65 -7.28 -0.02
N THR A 43 -1.45 -8.33 0.77
CA THR A 43 -1.02 -8.19 2.17
C THR A 43 0.40 -7.62 2.26
N ALA A 44 1.32 -8.08 1.41
CA ALA A 44 2.70 -7.63 1.40
C ALA A 44 2.81 -6.13 1.01
N ILE A 45 2.14 -5.73 -0.07
CA ILE A 45 2.20 -4.34 -0.56
C ILE A 45 1.43 -3.42 0.39
N GLY A 46 0.22 -3.80 0.82
CA GLY A 46 -0.57 -3.03 1.77
C GLY A 46 0.11 -2.87 3.13
N GLY A 47 0.73 -3.94 3.64
CA GLY A 47 1.50 -3.90 4.89
C GLY A 47 2.74 -3.01 4.80
N PHE A 48 3.47 -3.08 3.70
CA PHE A 48 4.63 -2.22 3.44
C PHE A 48 4.24 -0.73 3.40
N GLU A 49 3.13 -0.40 2.74
CA GLU A 49 2.68 0.98 2.63
C GLU A 49 2.13 1.53 3.96
N MET A 50 1.36 0.74 4.70
CA MET A 50 0.92 1.10 6.05
C MET A 50 2.10 1.31 7.00
N PHE A 51 3.14 0.49 6.89
CA PHE A 51 4.36 0.65 7.68
C PHE A 51 5.05 1.99 7.37
N LEU A 52 5.26 2.29 6.09
CA LEU A 52 5.87 3.54 5.65
C LEU A 52 5.05 4.77 6.05
N PHE A 53 3.72 4.70 5.96
CA PHE A 53 2.83 5.75 6.43
C PHE A 53 2.92 5.92 7.96
N GLY A 54 2.95 4.81 8.70
CA GLY A 54 3.14 4.81 10.15
C GLY A 54 4.45 5.48 10.56
N GLN A 55 5.55 5.18 9.87
CA GLN A 55 6.84 5.84 10.10
C GLN A 55 6.78 7.35 9.85
N ASP A 56 6.17 7.77 8.74
CA ASP A 56 6.02 9.18 8.39
C ASP A 56 5.18 9.93 9.44
N GLN A 57 4.07 9.35 9.89
CA GLN A 57 3.22 9.93 10.94
C GLN A 57 3.95 9.99 12.28
N TRP A 58 4.70 8.95 12.65
CA TRP A 58 5.48 8.92 13.88
C TRP A 58 6.57 10.00 13.89
N LEU A 59 7.31 10.15 12.79
CA LEU A 59 8.34 11.18 12.63
C LEU A 59 7.74 12.59 12.71
N LYS A 60 6.61 12.83 12.04
CA LYS A 60 5.87 14.11 12.12
C LYS A 60 5.41 14.44 13.53
N ARG A 61 5.03 13.44 14.33
CA ARG A 61 4.66 13.62 15.75
C ARG A 61 5.87 13.93 16.62
N ARG A 62 7.04 13.32 16.38
CA ARG A 62 8.28 13.62 17.12
C ARG A 62 8.92 14.96 16.75
N GLY A 63 8.70 15.45 15.53
CA GLY A 63 9.23 16.75 15.08
C GLY A 63 8.52 17.99 15.64
N LYS A 64 7.42 17.84 16.40
CA LYS A 64 6.66 18.97 16.97
C LYS A 64 7.16 19.47 18.33
N HIS A 65 8.17 18.83 18.93
CA HIS A 65 8.76 19.25 20.22
C HIS A 65 10.21 19.75 20.06
N GLY A 66 10.49 20.53 19.02
CA GLY A 66 11.70 21.32 18.87
C GLY A 66 11.39 22.79 19.03
#